data_AF-A0A087EBF2-F1
#
_entry.id   AF-A0A087EBF2-F1
#
_cell.length_a   1.000
_cell.length_b   1.000
_cell.length_c   1.000
_cell.angle_alpha   90.00
_cell.angle_beta   90.00
_cell.angle_gamma   90.00
#
_symmetry.space_group_name_H-M   'P 1'
#
loop_
_entity.id
_entity.type
_entity.pdbx_description
1 polymer ?
#
loop_
_entity_poly.entity_id
_entity_poly.type
_entity_poly.pdbx_seq_one_letter_code
_entity_poly.pdbx_strand_id
1 'polypeptide(L)' 'MNLSRLTVSQRRLILSAPMDGSQDLYVSAMVGMPQRLVARVRVMLMGADRRPAGTGPRRGGL' A
#
# COMPACT_ATOMS: atom_id res chain seq x y z
N MET A 1 -4.07 10.02 -7.17
CA MET A 1 -3.37 8.78 -7.56
C MET A 1 -4.18 7.61 -7.04
N ASN A 2 -4.67 6.75 -7.92
CA ASN A 2 -5.61 5.69 -7.55
C ASN A 2 -4.83 4.40 -7.24
N LEU A 3 -4.72 4.03 -5.96
CA LEU A 3 -4.00 2.83 -5.46
C LEU A 3 -4.52 1.51 -6.05
N SER A 4 -5.72 1.55 -6.66
CA SER A 4 -6.35 0.43 -7.36
C SER A 4 -5.54 -0.09 -8.56
N ARG A 5 -4.58 0.68 -9.08
CA ARG A 5 -3.71 0.28 -10.20
C ARG A 5 -2.47 -0.53 -9.78
N LEU A 6 -2.17 -0.63 -8.48
CA LEU A 6 -1.03 -1.43 -8.01
C LEU A 6 -1.41 -2.90 -7.90
N THR A 7 -0.58 -3.78 -8.49
CA THR A 7 -0.72 -5.22 -8.31
C THR A 7 -0.44 -5.62 -6.87
N VAL A 8 -0.91 -6.81 -6.47
CA VAL A 8 -0.66 -7.35 -5.12
C VAL A 8 0.84 -7.43 -4.82
N SER A 9 1.65 -7.86 -5.79
CA SER A 9 3.11 -7.94 -5.67
C SER A 9 3.76 -6.58 -5.48
N GLN A 10 3.30 -5.56 -6.22
CA GLN A 10 3.80 -4.19 -6.06
C GLN A 10 3.45 -3.62 -4.69
N ARG A 11 2.23 -3.85 -4.18
CA ARG A 11 1.85 -3.41 -2.82
C ARG A 11 2.71 -4.06 -1.76
N ARG A 12 2.95 -5.37 -1.85
CA ARG A 12 3.84 -6.10 -0.93
C ARG A 12 5.25 -5.55 -0.97
N LEU A 13 5.80 -5.29 -2.16
CA LEU A 13 7.14 -4.74 -2.33
C LEU A 13 7.29 -3.34 -1.69
N ILE A 14 6.25 -2.49 -1.81
CA ILE A 14 6.26 -1.15 -1.21
C ILE A 14 6.17 -1.23 0.33
N LEU A 15 5.40 -2.18 0.85
CA LEU A 15 5.24 -2.42 2.28
C LEU A 15 6.45 -3.09 2.93
N SER A 16 7.21 -3.91 2.19
CA SER A 16 8.43 -4.56 2.69
C SER A 16 9.61 -3.61 2.83
N ALA A 17 9.56 -2.45 2.15
CA ALA A 17 10.65 -1.49 2.20
C ALA A 17 10.65 -0.67 3.51
N PRO A 18 11.82 -0.41 4.11
CA PRO A 18 11.97 0.28 5.38
C PRO A 18 11.46 1.73 5.37
N MET A 19 11.01 2.23 6.53
CA MET A 19 10.38 3.56 6.66
C MET A 19 11.36 4.73 6.51
N ASP A 20 12.62 4.50 6.82
CA ASP A 20 13.76 5.42 6.63
C ASP A 20 14.06 5.73 5.16
N GLY A 21 13.40 5.05 4.22
CA GLY A 21 13.45 5.38 2.79
C GLY A 21 14.70 4.86 2.07
N SER A 22 15.57 4.14 2.77
CA SER A 22 16.82 3.58 2.24
C SER A 22 16.64 2.67 1.01
N GLN A 23 15.45 2.10 0.81
CA GLN A 23 15.12 1.28 -0.36
C GLN A 23 14.14 1.93 -1.35
N ASP A 24 13.78 3.19 -1.17
CA ASP A 24 12.75 3.83 -1.99
C ASP A 24 13.16 3.96 -3.46
N LEU A 25 14.46 4.13 -3.71
CA LEU A 25 15.02 4.15 -5.07
C LEU A 25 14.86 2.79 -5.78
N TYR A 26 15.15 1.70 -5.07
CA TYR A 26 14.99 0.34 -5.60
C TYR A 26 13.52 0.03 -5.88
N VAL A 27 12.63 0.32 -4.93
CA VAL A 27 11.19 0.13 -5.11
C VAL A 27 10.65 1.01 -6.24
N SER A 28 11.13 2.26 -6.35
CA SER A 28 10.78 3.18 -7.43
C SER A 28 11.10 2.57 -8.80
N ALA A 29 12.30 1.99 -8.96
CA ALA A 29 12.71 1.33 -10.19
C ALA A 29 11.86 0.08 -10.49
N MET A 30 11.64 -0.78 -9.49
CA MET A 30 10.90 -2.04 -9.65
C MET A 30 9.41 -1.82 -9.95
N VAL A 31 8.81 -0.75 -9.41
CA VAL A 31 7.39 -0.47 -9.60
C VAL A 31 7.14 0.53 -10.75
N GLY A 32 8.18 1.18 -11.26
CA GLY A 32 8.05 2.16 -12.35
C GLY A 32 7.31 3.43 -11.92
N MET A 33 7.53 3.89 -10.69
CA MET A 33 6.92 5.12 -10.19
C MET A 33 7.92 6.00 -9.43
N PRO A 34 7.72 7.34 -9.43
CA PRO A 34 8.63 8.27 -8.75
C PRO A 34 8.84 7.94 -7.27
N GLN A 35 10.08 8.05 -6.79
CA GLN A 35 10.45 7.80 -5.39
C GLN A 35 9.57 8.55 -4.38
N ARG A 36 9.25 9.82 -4.64
CA ARG A 36 8.34 10.63 -3.80
C ARG A 36 6.93 10.02 -3.67
N LEU A 37 6.48 9.30 -4.70
CA LEU A 37 5.19 8.62 -4.68
C LEU A 37 5.25 7.30 -3.92
N VAL A 38 6.38 6.58 -3.94
CA VAL A 38 6.58 5.34 -3.16
C VAL A 38 6.37 5.62 -1.67
N ALA A 39 7.02 6.64 -1.12
CA ALA A 39 6.87 7.02 0.29
C ALA A 39 5.41 7.36 0.63
N ARG A 40 4.73 8.15 -0.21
CA ARG A 40 3.33 8.53 0.00
C ARG A 40 2.38 7.33 -0.06
N VAL A 41 2.60 6.43 -1.01
CA VAL A 41 1.81 5.20 -1.20
C VAL A 41 2.01 4.25 -0.03
N ARG A 42 3.23 4.10 0.47
CA ARG A 42 3.54 3.27 1.65
C ARG A 42 2.74 3.72 2.87
N VAL A 43 2.74 5.02 3.17
CA VAL A 43 1.96 5.59 4.28
C VAL A 43 0.46 5.31 4.10
N MET A 44 -0.08 5.48 2.88
CA MET A 44 -1.48 5.16 2.59
C MET A 44 -1.79 3.67 2.77
N LEU A 45 -0.93 2.77 2.28
CA LEU A 45 -1.12 1.32 2.39
C LEU A 45 -1.06 0.87 3.85
N MET A 46 -0.15 1.42 4.67
CA MET A 46 -0.10 1.14 6.10
C MET A 46 -1.32 1.67 6.85
N GLY A 47 -1.86 2.82 6.44
CA GLY A 47 -3.11 3.34 6.99
C GLY A 47 -4.34 2.51 6.60
N ALA A 48 -4.35 1.95 5.39
CA ALA A 48 -5.40 1.05 4.91
C ALA A 48 -5.32 -0.34 5.58
N ASP A 49 -4.11 -0.85 5.84
CA ASP A 49 -3.88 -2.10 6.56
C ASP A 49 -4.37 -2.01 8.03
N ARG A 50 -4.22 -0.83 8.65
CA ARG A 50 -4.77 -0.55 9.99
C ARG A 50 -6.29 -0.42 10.05
N ARG A 51 -7.03 -0.39 8.93
CA ARG A 51 -8.49 -0.49 8.97
C ARG A 51 -8.85 -1.95 9.29
N PRO A 52 -9.43 -2.26 10.46
CA PRO A 52 -9.84 -3.63 10.74
C PRO A 52 -10.86 -4.05 9.69
N ALA A 53 -10.54 -5.12 8.95
CA ALA A 53 -11.47 -5.82 8.10
C ALA A 53 -12.56 -6.46 8.98
N GLY A 54 -13.52 -5.65 9.43
CA GLY A 54 -14.43 -6.05 10.50
C GLY A 54 -15.67 -5.18 10.61
N THR A 55 -16.29 -4.78 9.51
CA THR A 55 -17.70 -4.35 9.53
C THR A 55 -18.34 -4.52 8.14
N GLY A 56 -18.51 -5.78 7.73
CA GLY A 56 -19.53 -6.08 6.73
C GLY A 56 -20.91 -5.88 7.39
N PRO A 57 -21.91 -5.27 6.72
CA PRO A 57 -23.24 -5.16 7.27
C PRO A 57 -23.78 -6.58 7.50
N ARG A 58 -24.14 -6.90 8.75
CA ARG A 58 -24.90 -8.10 9.07
C ARG A 58 -26.26 -7.98 8.39
N ARG A 59 -26.36 -8.45 7.14
CA ARG A 59 -27.63 -8.75 6.48
C ARG A 59 -27.93 -10.22 6.73
N GLY A 60 -28.76 -10.51 7.73
CA GLY A 60 -29.24 -11.86 8.01
C GLY A 60 -29.92 -11.99 9.36
N GLY A 61 -31.24 -12.22 9.34
CA GLY A 61 -32.12 -12.49 10.48
C GLY A 61 -32.89 -11.24 10.90
N LEU A 62 -34.21 -11.15 10.79
CA LEU A 62 -35.30 -12.11 10.61
C LEU A 62 -36.37 -11.49 9.70
#